data_AF-A0A9P4H4R3-F1
#
_entry.id   AF-A0A9P4H4R3-F1
#
_cell.length_a   1.000
_cell.length_b   1.000
_cell.length_c   1.000
_cell.angle_alpha   90.00
_cell.angle_beta   90.00
_cell.angle_gamma   90.00
#
_symmetry.space_group_name_H-M   'P 1'
#
loop_
_entity.id
_entity.type
_entity.pdbx_description
1 polymer ?
#
loop_
_entity_poly.entity_id
_entity_poly.type
_entity_poly.pdbx_seq_one_letter_code
_entity_poly.pdbx_strand_id
1 'polypeptide(L)'
;MDSSSGHILKPTFDSLGMSTKPKSQGGPNECFQIEHYDSPAVILDDDGTRPDKTHQYYKAPCGAEFRMTGAEHTVGVNVVSGVVFAMSIKSPAKAARILWRRAAKTEQLPHIHSVSNIAWAYWNRNNPDVKNIKYFFVTMIINTETNRHVKRALQSLQPAKDDFEIWPGTEFDMNTDVGKALLGSLVGRWAGYFLVQHKRQLGGITDV
;
A
#
# COMPACT_ATOMS: atom_id res chain seq x y z
N MET A 1 18.02 2.54 -11.25
CA MET A 1 18.41 1.39 -10.39
C MET A 1 17.55 0.23 -10.79
N ASP A 2 18.19 -0.77 -11.37
CA ASP A 2 17.54 -1.94 -11.96
C ASP A 2 16.93 -2.81 -10.84
N SER A 3 15.61 -3.02 -10.89
CA SER A 3 14.82 -3.78 -9.92
C SER A 3 14.96 -5.30 -10.10
N SER A 4 15.90 -5.75 -10.94
CA SER A 4 16.16 -7.15 -11.30
C SER A 4 16.85 -7.98 -10.20
N SER A 5 17.23 -7.37 -9.08
CA SER A 5 17.96 -8.05 -8.01
C SER A 5 17.22 -7.96 -6.68
N GLY A 6 16.40 -8.97 -6.38
CA GLY A 6 15.87 -9.24 -5.03
C GLY A 6 16.95 -9.43 -3.94
N HIS A 7 18.22 -9.22 -4.28
CA HIS A 7 19.40 -9.27 -3.42
C HIS A 7 19.41 -8.17 -2.34
N ILE A 8 18.76 -7.01 -2.54
CA ILE A 8 18.80 -5.92 -1.55
C ILE A 8 17.89 -6.21 -0.34
N LEU A 9 16.78 -6.93 -0.53
CA LEU A 9 15.85 -7.26 0.56
C LEU A 9 16.20 -8.55 1.29
N LYS A 10 17.05 -9.41 0.70
CA LYS A 10 17.42 -10.68 1.34
C LYS A 10 18.01 -10.50 2.74
N PRO A 11 18.98 -9.58 2.99
CA PRO A 11 19.51 -9.36 4.34
C PRO A 11 18.42 -8.97 5.35
N THR A 12 17.49 -8.11 4.93
CA THR A 12 16.34 -7.71 5.74
C THR A 12 15.46 -8.91 6.09
N PHE A 13 15.09 -9.70 5.08
CA PHE A 13 14.25 -10.88 5.25
C PHE A 13 14.91 -11.90 6.16
N ASP A 14 16.19 -12.22 5.95
CA ASP A 14 16.94 -13.15 6.78
C ASP A 14 16.97 -12.69 8.25
N SER A 15 17.26 -11.41 8.50
CA SER A 15 17.34 -10.85 9.87
C SER A 15 15.99 -10.85 10.62
N LEU A 16 14.89 -10.77 9.88
CA LEU A 16 13.53 -10.80 10.42
C LEU A 16 12.93 -12.21 10.40
N GLY A 17 13.71 -13.24 10.04
CA GLY A 17 13.25 -14.63 9.98
C GLY A 17 12.20 -14.88 8.90
N MET A 18 12.23 -14.11 7.81
CA MET A 18 11.28 -14.18 6.71
C MET A 18 11.86 -14.91 5.50
N SER A 19 11.02 -15.72 4.84
CA SER A 19 11.38 -16.29 3.54
C SER A 19 11.21 -15.26 2.44
N THR A 20 12.14 -15.17 1.48
CA THR A 20 11.97 -14.36 0.26
C THR A 20 11.19 -15.08 -0.84
N LYS A 21 10.82 -16.36 -0.65
CA LYS A 21 10.17 -17.17 -1.68
C LYS A 21 8.72 -16.73 -1.93
N PRO A 22 8.29 -16.59 -3.19
CA PRO A 22 6.88 -16.34 -3.52
C PRO A 22 6.04 -17.61 -3.35
N LYS A 23 4.72 -17.44 -3.22
CA LYS A 23 3.73 -18.53 -3.10
C LYS A 23 3.74 -19.49 -4.28
N SER A 24 4.01 -18.99 -5.49
CA SER A 24 4.18 -19.82 -6.70
C SER A 24 5.36 -20.79 -6.64
N GLN A 25 6.29 -20.58 -5.70
CA GLN A 25 7.45 -21.45 -5.44
C GLN A 25 7.39 -22.10 -4.05
N GLY A 26 6.19 -22.22 -3.48
CA GLY A 26 5.96 -22.81 -2.16
C GLY A 26 6.38 -21.94 -0.97
N GLY A 27 6.65 -20.64 -1.20
CA GLY A 27 6.93 -19.68 -0.13
C GLY A 27 5.68 -19.00 0.44
N PRO A 28 5.83 -18.18 1.50
CA PRO A 28 4.70 -17.53 2.17
C PRO A 28 4.30 -16.17 1.58
N ASN A 29 5.08 -15.61 0.65
CA ASN A 29 4.80 -14.27 0.11
C ASN A 29 3.79 -14.34 -1.04
N GLU A 30 2.68 -13.64 -0.89
CA GLU A 30 1.66 -13.49 -1.93
C GLU A 30 1.58 -12.02 -2.34
N CYS A 31 1.62 -11.74 -3.64
CA CYS A 31 1.61 -10.39 -4.17
C CYS A 31 0.37 -10.19 -5.04
N PHE A 32 -0.28 -9.04 -4.87
CA PHE A 32 -1.51 -8.70 -5.56
C PHE A 32 -1.32 -7.38 -6.29
N GLN A 33 -1.64 -7.38 -7.59
CA GLN A 33 -1.78 -6.19 -8.41
C GLN A 33 -3.26 -5.89 -8.57
N ILE A 34 -3.65 -4.68 -8.18
CA ILE A 34 -5.03 -4.23 -8.19
C ILE A 34 -5.12 -3.02 -9.10
N GLU A 35 -5.96 -3.16 -10.11
CA GLU A 35 -6.16 -2.15 -11.14
C GLU A 35 -7.62 -1.72 -11.14
N HIS A 36 -7.84 -0.40 -11.13
CA HIS A 36 -9.18 0.18 -11.17
C HIS A 36 -9.50 0.65 -12.61
N TYR A 37 -9.44 -0.32 -13.52
CA TYR A 37 -9.77 -0.30 -14.94
C TYR A 37 -9.69 -1.75 -15.48
N ASP A 38 -10.18 -2.01 -16.69
CA ASP A 38 -10.09 -3.30 -17.41
C ASP A 38 -10.58 -4.54 -16.63
N SER A 39 -11.36 -4.36 -15.57
CA SER A 39 -11.89 -5.46 -14.77
C SER A 39 -13.11 -6.12 -15.42
N PRO A 40 -13.50 -7.34 -15.01
CA PRO A 40 -14.76 -7.96 -15.43
C PRO A 40 -16.02 -7.18 -15.05
N ALA A 41 -15.91 -6.19 -14.15
CA ALA A 41 -17.03 -5.35 -13.73
C ALA A 41 -17.27 -4.14 -14.64
N VAL A 42 -16.40 -3.91 -15.63
CA VAL A 42 -16.59 -2.84 -16.62
C VAL A 42 -17.88 -3.10 -17.40
N ILE A 43 -18.71 -2.06 -17.48
CA ILE A 43 -19.89 -2.04 -18.35
C ILE A 43 -19.39 -2.06 -19.80
N LEU A 44 -19.83 -3.06 -20.56
CA LEU A 44 -19.50 -3.22 -21.97
C LEU A 44 -20.33 -2.27 -22.83
N ASP A 45 -19.82 -1.95 -24.02
CA ASP A 45 -20.58 -1.25 -25.04
C ASP A 45 -21.70 -2.16 -25.61
N ASP A 46 -22.63 -1.58 -26.38
CA ASP A 46 -23.81 -2.29 -26.91
C ASP A 46 -23.45 -3.50 -27.80
N ASP A 47 -22.26 -3.48 -28.40
CA ASP A 47 -21.72 -4.58 -29.23
C ASP A 47 -20.99 -5.66 -28.40
N GLY A 48 -21.00 -5.54 -27.07
CA GLY A 48 -20.32 -6.44 -26.14
C GLY A 48 -18.81 -6.23 -26.05
N THR A 49 -18.27 -5.17 -26.66
CA THR A 49 -16.85 -4.84 -26.54
C THR A 49 -16.56 -4.02 -25.28
N ARG A 50 -15.29 -4.04 -24.87
CA ARG A 50 -14.83 -3.27 -23.70
C ARG A 50 -14.53 -1.83 -24.15
N PRO A 51 -15.12 -0.81 -23.51
CA PRO A 51 -14.80 0.58 -23.83
C PRO A 51 -13.33 0.90 -23.55
N ASP A 52 -12.79 1.90 -24.27
CA ASP A 52 -11.49 2.49 -23.96
C ASP A 52 -11.40 2.89 -22.48
N LYS A 53 -10.21 2.74 -21.88
CA LYS A 53 -9.96 3.04 -20.46
C LYS A 53 -10.50 4.40 -19.99
N THR A 54 -10.52 5.42 -20.85
CA THR A 54 -11.05 6.75 -20.54
C THR A 54 -12.58 6.80 -20.39
N HIS A 55 -13.30 5.83 -20.94
CA HIS A 55 -14.75 5.75 -20.99
C HIS A 55 -15.33 4.60 -20.15
N GLN A 56 -14.51 3.90 -19.36
CA GLN A 56 -14.98 2.78 -18.55
C GLN A 56 -15.72 3.23 -17.29
N TYR A 57 -16.86 2.57 -17.05
CA TYR A 57 -17.68 2.68 -15.85
C TYR A 57 -17.98 1.28 -15.28
N TYR A 58 -18.36 1.21 -14.01
CA TYR A 58 -18.86 -0.01 -13.38
C TYR A 58 -20.01 0.31 -12.42
N LYS A 59 -20.88 -0.68 -12.21
CA LYS A 59 -21.93 -0.61 -11.20
C LYS A 59 -21.40 -1.16 -9.87
N ALA A 60 -21.31 -0.29 -8.85
CA ALA A 60 -20.91 -0.70 -7.52
C ALA A 60 -22.03 -1.48 -6.81
N PRO A 61 -21.72 -2.30 -5.78
CA PRO A 61 -22.72 -3.04 -5.01
C PRO A 61 -23.81 -2.16 -4.36
N CYS A 62 -23.54 -0.88 -4.13
CA CYS A 62 -24.51 0.09 -3.64
C CYS A 62 -25.48 0.60 -4.72
N GLY A 63 -25.43 0.06 -5.93
CA GLY A 63 -26.29 0.43 -7.07
C GLY A 63 -25.83 1.64 -7.85
N ALA A 64 -24.92 2.46 -7.30
CA ALA A 64 -24.36 3.62 -7.97
C ALA A 64 -23.33 3.23 -9.05
N GLU A 65 -23.31 3.99 -10.13
CA GLU A 65 -22.32 3.86 -11.19
C GLU A 65 -21.10 4.75 -10.90
N PHE A 66 -19.91 4.19 -11.07
CA PHE A 66 -18.66 4.91 -10.87
C PHE A 66 -17.80 4.83 -12.13
N ARG A 67 -17.14 5.95 -12.44
CA ARG A 67 -16.13 6.00 -13.49
C ARG A 67 -14.84 5.34 -12.99
N MET A 68 -14.20 4.54 -13.85
CA MET A 68 -12.89 4.00 -13.55
C MET A 68 -11.87 5.12 -13.34
N THR A 69 -11.02 4.97 -12.33
CA THR A 69 -10.04 6.00 -11.95
C THR A 69 -8.66 5.74 -12.55
N GLY A 70 -8.39 4.52 -13.04
CA GLY A 70 -7.05 4.13 -13.49
C GLY A 70 -6.05 3.94 -12.34
N ALA A 71 -6.54 3.69 -11.13
CA ALA A 71 -5.69 3.48 -9.96
C ALA A 71 -4.98 2.14 -10.04
N GLU A 72 -3.78 2.08 -9.46
CA GLU A 72 -2.93 0.90 -9.45
C GLU A 72 -2.36 0.73 -8.04
N HIS A 73 -2.50 -0.46 -7.48
CA HIS A 73 -1.92 -0.80 -6.18
C HIS A 73 -1.24 -2.16 -6.29
N THR A 74 0.00 -2.24 -5.82
CA THR A 74 0.70 -3.50 -5.60
C THR A 74 0.90 -3.69 -4.11
N VAL A 75 0.26 -4.72 -3.56
CA VAL A 75 0.34 -5.07 -2.15
C VAL A 75 0.85 -6.49 -2.01
N GLY A 76 1.84 -6.69 -1.16
CA GLY A 76 2.32 -8.01 -0.74
C GLY A 76 1.82 -8.37 0.65
N VAL A 77 1.56 -9.64 0.91
CA VAL A 77 1.26 -10.17 2.24
C VAL A 77 2.12 -11.41 2.52
N ASN A 78 2.54 -11.54 3.76
CA ASN A 78 3.16 -12.73 4.29
C ASN A 78 2.52 -13.01 5.66
N VAL A 79 1.51 -13.86 5.67
CA VAL A 79 0.70 -14.18 6.86
C VAL A 79 1.48 -14.96 7.91
N VAL A 80 2.50 -15.72 7.49
CA VAL A 80 3.36 -16.51 8.39
C VAL A 80 4.27 -15.58 9.19
N SER A 81 4.94 -14.66 8.51
CA SER A 81 5.88 -13.71 9.13
C SER A 81 5.21 -12.46 9.68
N GLY A 82 3.91 -12.25 9.41
CA GLY A 82 3.19 -11.12 9.96
C GLY A 82 3.37 -9.81 9.21
N VAL A 83 3.48 -9.84 7.89
CA VAL A 83 3.95 -8.67 7.11
C VAL A 83 3.01 -8.27 5.99
N VAL A 84 2.84 -6.96 5.85
CA VAL A 84 2.17 -6.33 4.71
C VAL A 84 3.13 -5.36 4.01
N PHE A 85 3.22 -5.47 2.69
CA PHE A 85 4.07 -4.64 1.84
C PHE A 85 3.19 -3.72 0.99
N ALA A 86 3.39 -2.41 1.06
CA ALA A 86 2.90 -1.45 0.07
C ALA A 86 4.05 -1.15 -0.91
N MET A 87 3.93 -1.58 -2.16
CA MET A 87 5.05 -1.56 -3.11
C MET A 87 4.91 -0.46 -4.17
N SER A 88 3.82 -0.49 -4.94
CA SER A 88 3.54 0.52 -5.96
C SER A 88 2.15 1.04 -5.75
N ILE A 89 2.00 2.33 -5.46
CA ILE A 89 0.72 2.91 -5.07
C ILE A 89 0.46 4.17 -5.90
N LYS A 90 -0.56 4.07 -6.76
CA LYS A 90 -1.13 5.20 -7.49
C LYS A 90 -2.59 5.36 -7.07
N SER A 91 -2.81 6.26 -6.12
CA SER A 91 -4.12 6.44 -5.49
C SER A 91 -5.22 6.82 -6.51
N PRO A 92 -6.48 6.47 -6.24
CA PRO A 92 -7.60 6.80 -7.14
C PRO A 92 -7.72 8.29 -7.45
N ALA A 93 -7.54 9.17 -6.48
CA ALA A 93 -7.55 10.62 -6.72
C ALA A 93 -6.45 11.08 -7.69
N LYS A 94 -5.22 10.58 -7.52
CA LYS A 94 -4.08 10.93 -8.38
C LYS A 94 -4.25 10.36 -9.79
N ALA A 95 -4.69 9.10 -9.89
CA ALA A 95 -4.92 8.43 -11.15
C ALA A 95 -6.07 9.07 -11.94
N ALA A 96 -7.20 9.33 -11.26
CA ALA A 96 -8.37 9.98 -11.85
C ALA A 96 -8.02 11.36 -12.37
N ARG A 97 -7.18 12.13 -11.67
CA ARG A 97 -6.73 13.44 -12.15
C ARG A 97 -6.04 13.36 -13.51
N ILE A 98 -5.21 12.34 -13.71
CA ILE A 98 -4.50 12.11 -14.97
C ILE A 98 -5.48 11.63 -16.05
N LEU A 99 -6.27 10.61 -15.74
CA LEU A 99 -7.17 9.96 -16.69
C LEU A 99 -8.34 10.87 -17.12
N TRP A 100 -8.94 11.59 -16.17
CA TRP A 100 -10.11 12.45 -16.38
C TRP A 100 -9.75 13.89 -16.73
N ARG A 101 -8.45 14.24 -16.67
CA ARG A 101 -7.93 15.60 -16.89
C ARG A 101 -8.54 16.66 -15.95
N ARG A 102 -9.04 16.25 -14.78
CA ARG A 102 -9.54 17.12 -13.72
C ARG A 102 -9.48 16.43 -12.36
N ALA A 103 -9.46 17.20 -11.27
CA ALA A 103 -9.59 16.63 -9.94
C ALA A 103 -10.92 15.88 -9.79
N ALA A 104 -10.85 14.69 -9.20
CA ALA A 104 -12.03 13.94 -8.77
C ALA A 104 -12.62 14.60 -7.52
N LYS A 105 -13.95 14.67 -7.43
CA LYS A 105 -14.61 14.94 -6.15
C LYS A 105 -14.61 13.67 -5.30
N THR A 106 -14.69 13.81 -3.98
CA THR A 106 -14.63 12.66 -3.05
C THR A 106 -15.72 11.62 -3.34
N GLU A 107 -16.94 12.08 -3.62
CA GLU A 107 -18.10 11.24 -3.96
C GLU A 107 -17.97 10.51 -5.30
N GLN A 108 -17.00 10.89 -6.14
CA GLN A 108 -16.72 10.23 -7.41
C GLN A 108 -15.66 9.13 -7.28
N LEU A 109 -15.00 9.02 -6.13
CA LEU A 109 -14.01 7.99 -5.87
C LEU A 109 -14.71 6.71 -5.39
N PRO A 110 -14.16 5.52 -5.70
CA PRO A 110 -14.68 4.27 -5.19
C PRO A 110 -14.78 4.28 -3.66
N HIS A 111 -15.81 3.69 -3.07
CA HIS A 111 -15.93 3.62 -1.62
C HIS A 111 -14.71 2.97 -0.95
N ILE A 112 -14.13 1.94 -1.59
CA ILE A 112 -12.89 1.30 -1.17
C ILE A 112 -11.77 1.84 -2.07
N HIS A 113 -11.05 2.86 -1.59
CA HIS A 113 -9.99 3.50 -2.36
C HIS A 113 -8.70 3.76 -1.57
N SER A 114 -8.72 3.61 -0.24
CA SER A 114 -7.53 3.81 0.58
C SER A 114 -6.61 2.58 0.53
N VAL A 115 -5.30 2.82 0.60
CA VAL A 115 -4.30 1.74 0.69
C VAL A 115 -4.53 0.90 1.93
N SER A 116 -4.97 1.49 3.06
CA SER A 116 -5.27 0.76 4.29
C SER A 116 -6.37 -0.28 4.09
N ASN A 117 -7.47 0.08 3.42
CA ASN A 117 -8.59 -0.82 3.16
C ASN A 117 -8.20 -1.92 2.17
N ILE A 118 -7.46 -1.57 1.11
CA ILE A 118 -6.96 -2.54 0.13
C ILE A 118 -6.02 -3.52 0.81
N ALA A 119 -5.04 -3.02 1.57
CA ALA A 119 -4.10 -3.83 2.33
C ALA A 119 -4.82 -4.76 3.33
N TRP A 120 -5.81 -4.25 4.06
CA TRP A 120 -6.63 -5.06 4.96
C TRP A 120 -7.38 -6.16 4.22
N ALA A 121 -7.98 -5.85 3.07
CA ALA A 121 -8.72 -6.85 2.29
C ALA A 121 -7.84 -8.05 1.97
N TYR A 122 -6.59 -7.84 1.56
CA TYR A 122 -5.66 -8.93 1.25
C TYR A 122 -5.02 -9.57 2.49
N TRP A 123 -4.76 -8.80 3.55
CA TRP A 123 -4.30 -9.34 4.82
C TRP A 123 -5.34 -10.28 5.43
N ASN A 124 -6.63 -9.94 5.37
CA ASN A 124 -7.71 -10.69 6.00
C ASN A 124 -8.22 -11.87 5.14
N ARG A 125 -8.06 -11.82 3.81
CA ARG A 125 -8.73 -12.76 2.88
C ARG A 125 -8.45 -14.23 3.15
N ASN A 126 -7.20 -14.58 3.47
CA ASN A 126 -6.74 -15.96 3.64
C ASN A 126 -5.80 -16.10 4.85
N ASN A 127 -5.99 -15.29 5.88
CA ASN A 127 -5.13 -15.30 7.05
C ASN A 127 -5.85 -15.94 8.25
N PRO A 128 -5.42 -17.13 8.71
CA PRO A 128 -6.03 -17.79 9.85
C PRO A 128 -5.74 -17.05 11.18
N ASP A 129 -4.70 -16.22 11.22
CA ASP A 129 -4.33 -15.43 12.38
C ASP A 129 -4.06 -13.96 12.00
N VAL A 130 -5.16 -13.22 11.83
CA VAL A 130 -5.09 -11.79 11.53
C VAL A 130 -4.39 -10.96 12.60
N LYS A 131 -4.24 -11.48 13.83
CA LYS A 131 -3.58 -10.80 14.94
C LYS A 131 -2.06 -10.88 14.87
N ASN A 132 -1.49 -11.79 14.08
CA ASN A 132 -0.04 -11.92 13.85
C ASN A 132 0.54 -10.78 12.98
N ILE A 133 -0.09 -9.60 12.92
CA ILE A 133 0.50 -8.46 12.21
C ILE A 133 1.69 -7.89 13.01
N LYS A 134 2.86 -7.78 12.37
CA LYS A 134 4.12 -7.37 13.01
C LYS A 134 4.79 -6.22 12.28
N TYR A 135 4.80 -6.25 10.95
CA TYR A 135 5.57 -5.30 10.15
C TYR A 135 4.77 -4.74 8.97
N PHE A 136 4.96 -3.45 8.70
CA PHE A 136 4.51 -2.78 7.49
C PHE A 136 5.72 -2.29 6.71
N PHE A 137 5.85 -2.77 5.49
CA PHE A 137 6.91 -2.34 4.58
C PHE A 137 6.33 -1.39 3.55
N VAL A 138 7.05 -0.31 3.27
CA VAL A 138 6.81 0.51 2.09
C VAL A 138 8.05 0.43 1.22
N THR A 139 7.91 -0.09 0.02
CA THR A 139 9.03 -0.22 -0.93
C THR A 139 8.83 0.73 -2.11
N MET A 140 9.88 0.94 -2.91
CA MET A 140 9.82 1.74 -4.15
C MET A 140 9.21 3.14 -3.99
N ILE A 141 9.60 3.86 -2.93
CA ILE A 141 9.09 5.21 -2.64
C ILE A 141 9.62 6.21 -3.68
N ILE A 142 8.80 6.52 -4.68
CA ILE A 142 9.10 7.54 -5.71
C ILE A 142 8.46 8.91 -5.40
N ASN A 143 7.73 9.03 -4.29
CA ASN A 143 7.03 10.26 -3.93
C ASN A 143 8.02 11.33 -3.44
N THR A 144 8.13 12.44 -4.17
CA THR A 144 9.05 13.54 -3.87
C THR A 144 8.85 14.14 -2.48
N GLU A 145 7.60 14.33 -2.05
CA GLU A 145 7.30 14.87 -0.71
C GLU A 145 7.76 13.91 0.39
N THR A 146 7.52 12.62 0.21
CA THR A 146 8.00 11.60 1.17
C THR A 146 9.51 11.58 1.23
N ASN A 147 10.19 11.56 0.09
CA ASN A 147 11.66 11.59 0.03
C ASN A 147 12.22 12.86 0.68
N ARG A 148 11.50 14.00 0.60
CA ARG A 148 11.86 15.23 1.32
C ARG A 148 11.72 15.06 2.84
N HIS A 149 10.66 14.42 3.33
CA HIS A 149 10.50 14.13 4.76
C HIS A 149 11.59 13.19 5.27
N VAL A 150 11.90 12.13 4.52
CA VAL A 150 12.95 11.17 4.90
C VAL A 150 14.34 11.83 4.89
N LYS A 151 14.65 12.65 3.90
CA LYS A 151 15.91 13.42 3.87
C LYS A 151 16.03 14.35 5.09
N ARG A 152 14.97 15.08 5.43
CA ARG A 152 14.94 15.92 6.64
C ARG A 152 15.15 15.10 7.92
N ALA A 153 14.58 13.90 7.98
CA ALA A 153 14.79 13.00 9.10
C ALA A 153 16.27 12.59 9.23
N LEU A 154 16.92 12.16 8.14
CA LEU A 154 18.34 11.81 8.14
C LEU A 154 19.26 12.99 8.51
N GLN A 155 18.92 14.19 8.05
CA GLN A 155 19.67 15.42 8.38
C GLN A 155 19.54 15.85 9.84
N SER A 156 18.53 15.35 10.57
CA SER A 156 18.34 15.65 12.00
C SER A 156 19.21 14.79 12.93
N LEU A 157 19.86 13.75 12.41
CA LEU A 157 20.75 12.88 13.17
C LEU A 157 22.05 13.58 13.56
N GLN A 158 22.76 13.02 14.53
CA GLN A 158 24.08 13.49 14.97
C GLN A 158 25.06 12.30 14.95
N PRO A 159 25.99 12.23 13.99
CA PRO A 159 26.17 13.14 12.86
C PRO A 159 25.02 13.07 11.85
N ALA A 160 24.78 14.17 11.13
CA ALA A 160 23.79 14.21 10.06
C ALA A 160 24.19 13.24 8.94
N LYS A 161 23.20 12.56 8.35
CA LYS A 161 23.41 11.65 7.22
C LYS A 161 22.80 12.24 5.95
N ASP A 162 23.54 12.16 4.85
CA ASP A 162 23.07 12.61 3.53
C ASP A 162 22.43 11.49 2.70
N ASP A 163 22.72 10.23 3.04
CA ASP A 163 22.30 9.07 2.28
C ASP A 163 21.72 7.95 3.16
N PHE A 164 21.05 7.01 2.50
CA PHE A 164 20.47 5.84 3.14
C PHE A 164 21.53 4.80 3.47
N GLU A 165 21.41 4.20 4.66
CA GLU A 165 22.15 3.00 5.00
C GLU A 165 21.42 1.76 4.48
N ILE A 166 22.20 0.75 4.09
CA ILE A 166 21.66 -0.59 3.87
C ILE A 166 21.13 -1.11 5.20
N TRP A 167 20.12 -2.00 5.15
CA TRP A 167 19.56 -2.67 6.32
C TRP A 167 20.62 -3.06 7.37
N PRO A 168 20.42 -2.76 8.67
CA PRO A 168 19.17 -2.32 9.33
C PRO A 168 18.78 -0.87 9.08
N GLY A 169 19.63 -0.09 8.39
CA GLY A 169 19.34 1.30 8.08
C GLY A 169 19.31 2.19 9.32
N THR A 170 18.53 3.26 9.24
CA THR A 170 18.32 4.21 10.34
C THR A 170 16.97 3.97 10.99
N GLU A 171 16.97 3.81 12.32
CA GLU A 171 15.76 3.77 13.14
C GLU A 171 15.41 5.15 13.68
N PHE A 172 14.12 5.49 13.67
CA PHE A 172 13.59 6.71 14.28
C PHE A 172 12.52 6.33 15.31
N ASP A 173 12.78 6.62 16.58
CA ASP A 173 11.86 6.33 17.68
C ASP A 173 10.57 7.15 17.55
N MET A 174 9.43 6.50 17.78
CA MET A 174 8.10 7.09 17.64
C MET A 174 7.75 8.17 18.67
N ASN A 175 8.54 8.30 19.75
CA ASN A 175 8.40 9.36 20.73
C ASN A 175 9.04 10.68 20.27
N THR A 176 9.89 10.63 19.24
CA THR A 176 10.52 11.82 18.65
C THR A 176 9.59 12.52 17.65
N ASP A 177 9.80 13.83 17.45
CA ASP A 177 9.04 14.59 16.43
C ASP A 177 9.32 14.07 15.01
N VAL A 178 10.52 13.56 14.76
CA VAL A 178 10.92 12.98 13.48
C VAL A 178 10.17 11.67 13.23
N GLY A 179 10.13 10.77 14.21
CA GLY A 179 9.36 9.53 14.13
C GLY A 179 7.86 9.79 13.90
N LYS A 180 7.27 10.74 14.65
CA LYS A 180 5.88 11.18 14.46
C LYS A 180 5.64 11.77 13.08
N ALA A 181 6.55 12.60 12.57
CA ALA A 181 6.44 13.20 11.25
C ALA A 181 6.50 12.14 10.14
N LEU A 182 7.39 11.15 10.25
CA LEU A 182 7.48 10.03 9.33
C LEU A 182 6.21 9.16 9.38
N LEU A 183 5.69 8.84 10.57
CA LEU A 183 4.42 8.12 10.70
C LEU A 183 3.23 8.90 10.13
N GLY A 184 3.21 10.22 10.30
CA GLY A 184 2.16 11.10 9.78
C GLY A 184 2.22 11.34 8.27
N SER A 185 3.34 10.99 7.63
CA SER A 185 3.57 11.14 6.18
C SER A 185 2.70 10.18 5.36
N LEU A 186 2.68 10.36 4.04
CA LEU A 186 1.89 9.51 3.13
C LEU A 186 2.24 8.02 3.24
N VAL A 187 3.51 7.69 3.56
CA VAL A 187 3.96 6.29 3.66
C VAL A 187 3.75 5.68 5.04
N GLY A 188 3.64 6.47 6.10
CA GLY A 188 3.32 5.96 7.44
C GLY A 188 1.81 5.88 7.70
N ARG A 189 1.05 6.85 7.18
CA ARG A 189 -0.35 7.05 7.58
C ARG A 189 -1.27 5.88 7.23
N TRP A 190 -1.00 5.16 6.14
CA TRP A 190 -1.82 4.01 5.76
C TRP A 190 -1.73 2.86 6.78
N ALA A 191 -0.55 2.64 7.38
CA ALA A 191 -0.36 1.64 8.43
C ALA A 191 -1.12 2.04 9.70
N GLY A 192 -1.08 3.32 10.07
CA GLY A 192 -1.89 3.86 11.17
C GLY A 192 -3.39 3.64 10.96
N TYR A 193 -3.91 3.98 9.77
CA TYR A 193 -5.32 3.71 9.44
C TYR A 193 -5.65 2.23 9.44
N PHE A 194 -4.79 1.38 8.90
CA PHE A 194 -4.96 -0.08 8.93
C PHE A 194 -5.15 -0.58 10.37
N LEU A 195 -4.27 -0.16 11.29
CA LEU A 195 -4.31 -0.60 12.68
C LEU A 195 -5.56 -0.07 13.41
N VAL A 196 -5.88 1.22 13.25
CA VAL A 196 -7.02 1.85 13.96
C VAL A 196 -8.36 1.34 13.44
N GLN A 197 -8.53 1.23 12.12
CA GLN A 197 -9.79 0.80 11.50
C GLN A 197 -10.11 -0.67 11.80
N HIS A 198 -9.09 -1.48 12.12
CA HIS A 198 -9.22 -2.91 12.40
C HIS A 198 -8.77 -3.30 13.81
N LYS A 199 -8.70 -2.33 14.73
CA LYS A 199 -8.19 -2.50 16.10
C LYS A 199 -8.80 -3.73 16.78
N ARG A 200 -10.13 -3.88 16.71
CA ARG A 200 -10.86 -5.00 17.32
C ARG A 200 -10.45 -6.36 16.74
N GLN A 201 -10.36 -6.46 15.42
CA GLN A 201 -9.95 -7.69 14.74
C GLN A 201 -8.49 -8.06 15.08
N LEU A 202 -7.65 -7.04 15.27
CA LEU A 202 -6.25 -7.16 15.65
C LEU A 202 -6.04 -7.41 17.17
N GLY A 203 -7.11 -7.61 17.94
CA GLY A 203 -7.03 -7.94 19.37
C GLY A 203 -6.95 -6.74 20.31
N GLY A 204 -7.11 -5.51 19.80
CA GLY A 204 -7.27 -4.33 20.63
C GLY A 204 -8.64 -4.31 21.30
N ILE A 205 -8.65 -4.06 22.61
CA ILE A 205 -9.87 -3.90 23.40
C ILE A 205 -10.50 -2.54 23.03
N THR A 206 -11.81 -2.53 22.74
CA THR A 206 -12.62 -1.31 22.80
C THR A 206 -12.98 -1.08 24.25
N ASP A 207 -12.31 -0.14 24.91
CA ASP A 207 -12.86 0.42 26.14
C ASP A 207 -14.21 1.07 25.79
N VAL A 208 -15.24 0.67 26.55
CA VAL A 208 -16.59 1.25 26.52
C VAL A 208 -16.56 2.60 27.22
#